data_AF-A0A7S3WV82-F1
#
_entry.id   AF-A0A7S3WV82-F1
#
_cell.length_a   1.000
_cell.length_b   1.000
_cell.length_c   1.000
_cell.angle_alpha   90.00
_cell.angle_beta   90.00
_cell.angle_gamma   90.00
#
_symmetry.space_group_name_H-M   'P 1'
#
loop_
_entity.id
_entity.type
_entity.pdbx_description
1 polymer ?
#
loop_
_entity_poly.entity_id
_entity_poly.type
_entity_poly.pdbx_seq_one_letter_code
_entity_poly.pdbx_strand_id
1 'polypeptide(L)'
;LRHGPQSKRGNASSHPFRVLEGNPHAQECFAQFAKNEAKLCGEWAVFYHSYSFAALIYEVHAAVGSVLFRFRSKFSSLPRILVHEFANIPDAPSLVHKFNTEFHQTKRDHHPDFRRVGLSVMCSLASTGPEACVAMVFIAGYSCKDLSFRGVLENLLENCYVPKAKVKKLADEVIALSEKHGLDVTQFGGKPCKSGKAGHLLQIFIKRHLVDKLCYAAKPYGPIDEDRMPISKWMNSNKSFQVGQARIVAHPKYFMQANQVRMHCASADPTFHKNRQVFQEELIQLLGMILGQPELREKAAT
;
A
#
# COMPACT_ATOMS: atom_id res chain seq x y z
N LEU A 1 -25.27 -8.18 7.05
CA LEU A 1 -23.80 -8.36 7.21
C LEU A 1 -23.47 -9.71 7.85
N ARG A 2 -23.83 -10.79 7.14
CA ARG A 2 -24.21 -12.08 7.75
C ARG A 2 -23.08 -13.11 7.84
N HIS A 3 -21.92 -12.84 7.25
CA HIS A 3 -20.91 -13.88 6.96
C HIS A 3 -19.56 -13.71 7.69
N GLY A 4 -19.41 -12.70 8.54
CA GLY A 4 -18.16 -12.47 9.30
C GLY A 4 -16.97 -11.98 8.45
N PRO A 5 -15.72 -12.20 8.91
CA PRO A 5 -14.49 -11.77 8.24
C PRO A 5 -14.37 -12.35 6.81
N GLN A 6 -14.08 -11.50 5.82
CA GLN A 6 -13.90 -11.85 4.41
C GLN A 6 -12.89 -12.99 4.20
N SER A 7 -11.77 -12.98 4.93
CA SER A 7 -10.71 -13.99 4.84
C SER A 7 -11.11 -15.36 5.39
N LYS A 8 -12.27 -15.48 6.06
CA LYS A 8 -12.80 -16.74 6.60
C LYS A 8 -14.04 -17.25 5.85
N ARG A 9 -14.57 -16.50 4.87
CA ARG A 9 -15.79 -16.85 4.14
C ARG A 9 -15.57 -17.99 3.16
N GLY A 10 -16.66 -18.68 2.81
CA GLY A 10 -16.63 -19.78 1.84
C GLY A 10 -15.70 -20.93 2.22
N ASN A 11 -15.54 -21.20 3.52
CA ASN A 11 -14.65 -22.22 4.07
C ASN A 11 -13.18 -22.04 3.63
N ALA A 12 -12.72 -20.79 3.57
CA ALA A 12 -11.33 -20.48 3.26
C ALA A 12 -10.36 -21.27 4.16
N SER A 13 -9.45 -22.01 3.52
CA SER A 13 -8.41 -22.79 4.20
C SER A 13 -7.38 -21.91 4.92
N SER A 14 -6.97 -22.32 6.11
CA SER A 14 -5.86 -21.69 6.86
C SER A 14 -4.48 -22.20 6.44
N HIS A 15 -4.40 -23.16 5.50
CA HIS A 15 -3.16 -23.74 5.01
C HIS A 15 -2.07 -22.72 4.63
N PRO A 16 -2.39 -21.56 4.00
CA PRO A 16 -1.38 -20.55 3.67
C PRO A 16 -0.60 -20.01 4.87
N PHE A 17 -1.17 -20.09 6.08
CA PHE A 17 -0.53 -19.62 7.30
C PHE A 17 0.54 -20.57 7.86
N ARG A 18 0.66 -21.80 7.34
CA ARG A 18 1.72 -22.72 7.74
C ARG A 18 3.12 -22.16 7.48
N VAL A 19 3.28 -21.32 6.45
CA VAL A 19 4.57 -20.64 6.16
C VAL A 19 5.00 -19.67 7.27
N LEU A 20 4.10 -19.33 8.20
CA LEU A 20 4.38 -18.48 9.35
C LEU A 20 4.88 -19.29 10.56
N GLU A 21 4.80 -20.62 10.52
CA GLU A 21 5.32 -21.51 11.57
C GLU A 21 6.82 -21.27 11.77
N GLY A 22 7.25 -21.16 13.02
CA GLY A 22 8.63 -20.78 13.36
C GLY A 22 8.95 -19.29 13.22
N ASN A 23 7.97 -18.43 12.91
CA ASN A 23 8.13 -16.97 12.88
C ASN A 23 7.11 -16.26 13.79
N PRO A 24 7.38 -16.17 15.11
CA PRO A 24 6.44 -15.61 16.09
C PRO A 24 5.98 -14.19 15.75
N HIS A 25 6.90 -13.33 15.30
CA HIS A 25 6.59 -11.96 14.88
C HIS A 25 5.56 -11.91 13.75
N ALA A 26 5.73 -12.77 12.73
CA ALA A 26 4.81 -12.80 11.61
C ALA A 26 3.43 -13.35 12.00
N GLN A 27 3.39 -14.35 12.89
CA GLN A 27 2.14 -14.87 13.46
C GLN A 27 1.39 -13.78 14.22
N GLU A 28 2.08 -12.97 15.03
CA GLU A 28 1.49 -11.83 15.74
C GLU A 28 0.92 -10.79 14.77
N CYS A 29 1.67 -10.44 13.72
CA CYS A 29 1.20 -9.52 12.68
C CYS A 29 -0.10 -10.02 12.02
N PHE A 30 -0.16 -11.31 11.66
CA PHE A 30 -1.33 -11.92 11.02
C PHE A 30 -2.52 -12.03 11.98
N ALA A 31 -2.27 -12.36 13.24
CA ALA A 31 -3.30 -12.35 14.28
C ALA A 31 -3.91 -10.95 14.45
N GLN A 32 -3.08 -9.90 14.42
CA GLN A 32 -3.55 -8.51 14.49
C GLN A 32 -4.38 -8.12 13.26
N PHE A 33 -3.97 -8.52 12.05
CA PHE A 33 -4.78 -8.30 10.84
C PHE A 33 -6.12 -9.02 10.88
N ALA A 34 -6.16 -10.27 11.37
CA ALA A 34 -7.41 -11.01 11.54
C ALA A 34 -8.33 -10.36 12.59
N LYS A 35 -7.76 -9.80 13.67
CA LYS A 35 -8.50 -9.05 14.69
C LYS A 35 -9.10 -7.76 14.14
N ASN A 36 -8.33 -6.99 13.36
CA ASN A 36 -8.81 -5.79 12.68
C ASN A 36 -9.98 -6.14 11.73
N GLU A 37 -9.83 -7.22 10.97
CA GLU A 37 -10.84 -7.67 10.04
C GLU A 37 -12.14 -8.07 10.76
N ALA A 38 -12.06 -8.84 11.84
CA ALA A 38 -13.22 -9.18 12.65
C ALA A 38 -13.93 -7.94 13.23
N LYS A 39 -13.17 -6.92 13.62
CA LYS A 39 -13.71 -5.66 14.13
C LYS A 39 -14.43 -4.84 13.05
N LEU A 40 -13.96 -4.88 11.80
CA LEU A 40 -14.40 -3.97 10.74
C LEU A 40 -15.24 -4.62 9.63
N CYS A 41 -15.34 -5.95 9.56
CA CYS A 41 -15.96 -6.67 8.44
C CYS A 41 -17.44 -6.35 8.19
N GLY A 42 -18.12 -5.72 9.15
CA GLY A 42 -19.46 -5.15 8.98
C GLY A 42 -19.48 -4.07 7.90
N GLU A 43 -19.01 -2.88 8.20
CA GLU A 43 -19.18 -1.73 7.29
C GLU A 43 -18.13 -1.61 6.18
N TRP A 44 -17.10 -2.46 6.22
CA TRP A 44 -15.90 -2.32 5.41
C TRP A 44 -15.64 -3.58 4.57
N ALA A 45 -15.20 -3.39 3.33
CA ALA A 45 -14.52 -4.42 2.55
C ALA A 45 -13.01 -4.32 2.80
N VAL A 46 -12.31 -5.45 2.87
CA VAL A 46 -10.88 -5.49 3.17
C VAL A 46 -10.07 -5.95 1.97
N PHE A 47 -8.87 -5.40 1.80
CA PHE A 47 -7.92 -5.75 0.77
C PHE A 47 -6.51 -5.80 1.36
N TYR A 48 -5.61 -6.54 0.72
CA TYR A 48 -4.26 -6.77 1.20
C TYR A 48 -3.25 -6.48 0.10
N HIS A 49 -2.43 -5.45 0.30
CA HIS A 49 -1.36 -5.09 -0.62
C HIS A 49 -0.01 -5.53 -0.05
N SER A 50 0.66 -6.45 -0.74
CA SER A 50 2.01 -6.90 -0.40
C SER A 50 3.05 -6.08 -1.16
N TYR A 51 4.09 -5.64 -0.47
CA TYR A 51 5.16 -4.84 -1.06
C TYR A 51 6.47 -5.00 -0.26
N SER A 52 7.59 -4.64 -0.87
CA SER A 52 8.91 -4.55 -0.22
C SER A 52 9.54 -3.20 -0.44
N PHE A 53 10.27 -3.02 -1.53
CA PHE A 53 11.07 -1.80 -1.75
C PHE A 53 10.22 -0.53 -1.90
N ALA A 54 8.93 -0.64 -2.20
CA ALA A 54 8.03 0.52 -2.17
C ALA A 54 7.75 1.06 -0.76
N ALA A 55 8.17 0.36 0.30
CA ALA A 55 7.91 0.74 1.68
C ALA A 55 8.42 2.14 2.00
N LEU A 56 9.67 2.45 1.67
CA LEU A 56 10.23 3.79 1.92
C LEU A 56 9.40 4.88 1.23
N ILE A 57 9.00 4.66 -0.03
CA ILE A 57 8.14 5.60 -0.76
C ILE A 57 6.82 5.84 -0.02
N TYR A 58 6.18 4.79 0.49
CA TYR A 58 4.90 4.92 1.21
C TYR A 58 5.05 5.57 2.59
N GLU A 59 6.21 5.41 3.22
CA GLU A 59 6.54 6.08 4.48
C GLU A 59 6.79 7.58 4.26
N VAL A 60 7.47 7.96 3.17
CA VAL A 60 7.63 9.38 2.75
C VAL A 60 6.28 9.99 2.37
N HIS A 61 5.48 9.25 1.56
CA HIS A 61 4.01 9.20 1.61
C HIS A 61 3.38 9.85 2.84
N ALA A 62 3.43 9.06 3.91
CA ALA A 62 2.74 9.34 5.13
C ALA A 62 3.32 10.55 5.86
N ALA A 63 4.64 10.72 5.84
CA ALA A 63 5.31 11.84 6.51
C ALA A 63 5.01 13.19 5.84
N VAL A 64 5.05 13.27 4.50
CA VAL A 64 4.58 14.45 3.75
C VAL A 64 3.11 14.74 4.08
N GLY A 65 2.27 13.70 4.04
CA GLY A 65 0.87 13.81 4.42
C GLY A 65 0.67 14.35 5.84
N SER A 66 1.52 13.96 6.78
CA SER A 66 1.49 14.41 8.17
C SER A 66 1.87 15.88 8.30
N VAL A 67 2.98 16.30 7.66
CA VAL A 67 3.46 17.69 7.70
C VAL A 67 2.44 18.65 7.07
N LEU A 68 1.93 18.33 5.89
CA LEU A 68 1.09 19.25 5.12
C LEU A 68 -0.38 19.18 5.55
N PHE A 69 -0.91 17.96 5.74
CA PHE A 69 -2.34 17.71 5.84
C PHE A 69 -2.76 17.04 7.16
N ARG A 70 -1.86 16.95 8.16
CA ARG A 70 -2.11 16.33 9.46
C ARG A 70 -2.57 14.87 9.37
N PHE A 71 -2.16 14.16 8.31
CA PHE A 71 -2.37 12.72 8.19
C PHE A 71 -1.70 12.00 9.38
N ARG A 72 -2.41 11.06 9.99
CA ARG A 72 -1.91 10.34 11.18
C ARG A 72 -0.98 9.19 10.81
N SER A 73 0.21 9.50 10.28
CA SER A 73 1.18 8.53 9.75
C SER A 73 1.66 7.47 10.74
N LYS A 74 1.54 7.74 12.05
CA LYS A 74 1.81 6.75 13.11
C LYS A 74 0.98 5.47 12.98
N PHE A 75 -0.21 5.54 12.38
CA PHE A 75 -1.10 4.39 12.27
C PHE A 75 -0.95 3.61 10.95
N SER A 76 -0.48 4.25 9.88
CA SER A 76 -0.30 3.59 8.60
C SER A 76 0.60 4.37 7.65
N SER A 77 1.16 3.67 6.66
CA SER A 77 1.83 4.27 5.52
C SER A 77 0.79 4.83 4.54
N LEU A 78 1.22 5.66 3.58
CA LEU A 78 0.33 6.25 2.58
C LEU A 78 0.82 5.86 1.18
N PRO A 79 0.07 5.04 0.43
CA PRO A 79 0.54 4.56 -0.85
C PRO A 79 0.78 5.67 -1.88
N ARG A 80 -0.07 6.71 -1.92
CA ARG A 80 0.02 7.83 -2.87
C ARG A 80 -0.37 9.15 -2.20
N ILE A 81 0.27 10.25 -2.59
CA ILE A 81 -0.03 11.62 -2.10
C ILE A 81 -0.27 12.63 -3.23
N LEU A 82 0.28 12.42 -4.42
CA LEU A 82 0.23 13.39 -5.52
C LEU A 82 -1.14 13.35 -6.20
N VAL A 83 -2.00 14.30 -5.87
CA VAL A 83 -3.39 14.34 -6.37
C VAL A 83 -3.46 14.55 -7.89
N HIS A 84 -2.54 15.33 -8.47
CA HIS A 84 -2.56 15.63 -9.90
C HIS A 84 -2.40 14.38 -10.78
N GLU A 85 -1.77 13.31 -10.27
CA GLU A 85 -1.62 12.05 -11.01
C GLU A 85 -2.97 11.35 -11.26
N PHE A 86 -4.01 11.70 -10.50
CA PHE A 86 -5.35 11.12 -10.60
C PHE A 86 -6.28 11.88 -11.56
N ALA A 87 -5.82 12.96 -12.20
CA ALA A 87 -6.66 13.78 -13.09
C ALA A 87 -7.31 12.95 -14.21
N ASN A 88 -6.57 12.02 -14.81
CA ASN A 88 -7.05 11.14 -15.88
C ASN A 88 -7.56 9.78 -15.39
N ILE A 89 -7.30 9.43 -14.13
CA ILE A 89 -7.70 8.14 -13.53
C ILE A 89 -8.25 8.40 -12.11
N PRO A 90 -9.40 9.08 -12.00
CA PRO A 90 -9.96 9.44 -10.69
C PRO A 90 -10.62 8.27 -9.97
N ASP A 91 -10.97 7.20 -10.68
CA ASP A 91 -11.74 6.06 -10.18
C ASP A 91 -11.49 4.76 -10.95
N ALA A 92 -12.04 3.65 -10.43
CA ALA A 92 -11.89 2.32 -11.00
C ALA A 92 -12.47 2.18 -12.42
N PRO A 93 -13.65 2.72 -12.77
CA PRO A 93 -14.13 2.73 -14.16
C PRO A 93 -13.15 3.39 -15.14
N SER A 94 -12.60 4.56 -14.76
CA SER A 94 -11.60 5.25 -15.58
C SER A 94 -10.33 4.41 -15.74
N LEU A 95 -9.88 3.76 -14.65
CA LEU A 95 -8.72 2.88 -14.70
C LEU A 95 -8.96 1.69 -15.63
N VAL A 96 -10.11 1.02 -15.49
CA VAL A 96 -10.52 -0.09 -16.36
C VAL A 96 -10.50 0.31 -17.83
N HIS A 97 -11.01 1.50 -18.15
CA HIS A 97 -10.97 2.03 -19.51
C HIS A 97 -9.52 2.15 -20.02
N LYS A 98 -8.61 2.72 -19.22
CA LYS A 98 -7.17 2.82 -19.55
C LYS A 98 -6.50 1.45 -19.74
N PHE A 99 -6.83 0.46 -18.91
CA PHE A 99 -6.31 -0.90 -19.04
C PHE A 99 -6.68 -1.56 -20.38
N ASN A 100 -7.90 -1.30 -20.85
CA ASN A 100 -8.42 -1.90 -22.08
C ASN A 100 -7.96 -1.16 -23.34
N THR A 101 -7.76 0.16 -23.26
CA THR A 101 -7.43 1.00 -24.42
C THR A 101 -5.93 1.25 -24.56
N GLU A 102 -5.23 1.57 -23.47
CA GLU A 102 -3.86 2.10 -23.51
C GLU A 102 -2.84 1.11 -22.93
N PHE A 103 -3.11 0.53 -21.75
CA PHE A 103 -2.07 -0.22 -21.01
C PHE A 103 -1.90 -1.68 -21.47
N HIS A 104 -2.72 -2.13 -22.43
CA HIS A 104 -2.70 -3.52 -22.90
C HIS A 104 -1.34 -3.95 -23.49
N GLN A 105 -0.54 -2.99 -23.96
CA GLN A 105 0.77 -3.22 -24.59
C GLN A 105 1.94 -3.31 -23.59
N THR A 106 1.80 -2.76 -22.37
CA THR A 106 2.91 -2.61 -21.41
C THR A 106 2.73 -3.49 -20.17
N LYS A 107 2.13 -4.69 -20.34
CA LYS A 107 1.75 -5.55 -19.22
C LYS A 107 0.89 -4.81 -18.18
N ARG A 108 0.02 -3.90 -18.61
CA ARG A 108 -1.13 -3.44 -17.83
C ARG A 108 -0.76 -2.82 -16.48
N ASP A 109 -0.75 -3.56 -15.38
CA ASP A 109 -0.37 -3.05 -14.05
C ASP A 109 1.15 -2.80 -13.87
N HIS A 110 1.94 -3.07 -14.90
CA HIS A 110 3.31 -2.56 -15.04
C HIS A 110 3.38 -1.18 -15.72
N HIS A 111 2.28 -0.67 -16.29
CA HIS A 111 2.27 0.65 -16.92
C HIS A 111 2.59 1.75 -15.89
N PRO A 112 3.47 2.72 -16.21
CA PRO A 112 3.83 3.81 -15.30
C PRO A 112 2.63 4.56 -14.72
N ASP A 113 1.61 4.87 -15.54
CA ASP A 113 0.41 5.57 -15.05
C ASP A 113 -0.41 4.74 -14.08
N PHE A 114 -0.52 3.41 -14.25
CA PHE A 114 -1.10 2.58 -13.20
C PHE A 114 -0.26 2.63 -11.93
N ARG A 115 1.07 2.55 -12.03
CA ARG A 115 1.96 2.61 -10.85
C ARG A 115 1.83 3.94 -10.10
N ARG A 116 1.52 5.04 -10.78
CA ARG A 116 1.25 6.34 -10.14
C ARG A 116 -0.04 6.35 -9.32
N VAL A 117 -1.11 5.68 -9.77
CA VAL A 117 -2.43 5.82 -9.11
C VAL A 117 -2.93 4.58 -8.38
N GLY A 118 -2.45 3.40 -8.77
CA GLY A 118 -3.07 2.12 -8.50
C GLY A 118 -2.30 1.21 -7.55
N LEU A 119 -3.01 0.25 -6.96
CA LEU A 119 -2.45 -0.84 -6.16
C LEU A 119 -2.98 -2.19 -6.62
N SER A 120 -2.09 -3.17 -6.73
CA SER A 120 -2.44 -4.59 -6.90
C SER A 120 -2.66 -5.21 -5.52
N VAL A 121 -3.85 -5.79 -5.30
CA VAL A 121 -4.25 -6.29 -3.99
C VAL A 121 -4.87 -7.67 -4.06
N MET A 122 -4.76 -8.39 -2.94
CA MET A 122 -5.50 -9.63 -2.68
C MET A 122 -6.77 -9.34 -1.91
N CYS A 123 -7.79 -10.16 -2.14
CA CYS A 123 -9.08 -10.04 -1.48
C CYS A 123 -9.18 -10.87 -0.18
N SER A 124 -8.09 -11.45 0.31
CA SER A 124 -8.09 -12.25 1.53
C SER A 124 -6.71 -12.28 2.17
N LEU A 125 -6.67 -12.29 3.50
CA LEU A 125 -5.44 -12.56 4.26
C LEU A 125 -4.95 -13.98 4.00
N ALA A 126 -5.88 -14.92 3.77
CA ALA A 126 -5.63 -16.32 3.43
C ALA A 126 -5.52 -16.54 1.91
N SER A 127 -5.17 -15.51 1.14
CA SER A 127 -5.03 -15.63 -0.32
C SER A 127 -3.83 -16.49 -0.71
N THR A 128 -4.05 -17.44 -1.61
CA THR A 128 -3.04 -18.35 -2.16
C THR A 128 -2.52 -17.93 -3.53
N GLY A 129 -3.17 -17.00 -4.20
CA GLY A 129 -2.81 -16.62 -5.57
C GLY A 129 -3.98 -16.01 -6.34
N PRO A 130 -3.85 -15.79 -7.65
CA PRO A 130 -2.93 -16.49 -8.56
C PRO A 130 -1.45 -16.04 -8.56
N GLU A 131 -1.11 -14.79 -8.23
CA GLU A 131 0.29 -14.31 -8.38
C GLU A 131 1.13 -14.41 -7.11
N ALA A 132 0.50 -14.23 -5.96
CA ALA A 132 1.22 -14.14 -4.69
C ALA A 132 0.38 -14.72 -3.55
N CYS A 133 0.99 -15.63 -2.78
CA CYS A 133 0.47 -16.08 -1.51
C CYS A 133 0.83 -15.04 -0.44
N VAL A 134 -0.18 -14.38 0.16
CA VAL A 134 0.01 -13.22 1.05
C VAL A 134 0.97 -13.51 2.20
N ALA A 135 0.83 -14.67 2.85
CA ALA A 135 1.69 -15.08 3.95
C ALA A 135 3.14 -15.33 3.52
N MET A 136 3.33 -15.95 2.35
CA MET A 136 4.67 -16.24 1.80
C MET A 136 5.38 -14.95 1.43
N VAL A 137 4.71 -14.06 0.67
CA VAL A 137 5.31 -12.81 0.21
C VAL A 137 5.46 -11.77 1.32
N PHE A 138 4.70 -11.88 2.41
CA PHE A 138 4.94 -11.07 3.60
C PHE A 138 6.32 -11.35 4.17
N ILE A 139 6.79 -12.60 4.19
CA ILE A 139 8.13 -12.94 4.68
C ILE A 139 9.20 -12.63 3.64
N ALA A 140 9.02 -13.18 2.43
CA ALA A 140 10.04 -13.13 1.37
C ALA A 140 10.18 -11.73 0.74
N GLY A 141 9.12 -10.93 0.81
CA GLY A 141 9.00 -9.69 0.09
C GLY A 141 8.37 -9.82 -1.30
N TYR A 142 7.83 -8.71 -1.80
CA TYR A 142 7.23 -8.61 -3.12
C TYR A 142 7.56 -7.26 -3.76
N SER A 143 8.26 -7.28 -4.88
CA SER A 143 8.61 -6.04 -5.57
C SER A 143 8.84 -6.23 -7.05
N CYS A 144 8.60 -5.16 -7.81
CA CYS A 144 9.01 -5.06 -9.19
C CYS A 144 10.53 -4.83 -9.28
N LYS A 145 11.15 -5.27 -10.38
CA LYS A 145 12.60 -5.16 -10.60
C LYS A 145 12.96 -4.18 -11.73
N ASP A 146 11.96 -3.60 -12.37
CA ASP A 146 12.06 -2.76 -13.57
C ASP A 146 11.94 -1.26 -13.27
N LEU A 147 12.32 -0.83 -12.06
CA LEU A 147 12.25 0.57 -11.63
C LEU A 147 13.52 1.01 -10.89
N SER A 148 13.90 2.27 -11.06
CA SER A 148 14.84 2.95 -10.16
C SER A 148 14.08 3.49 -8.95
N PHE A 149 14.09 2.75 -7.83
CA PHE A 149 13.43 3.19 -6.60
C PHE A 149 14.03 4.50 -6.05
N ARG A 150 15.34 4.69 -6.19
CA ARG A 150 15.99 5.98 -5.92
C ARG A 150 15.42 7.11 -6.77
N GLY A 151 15.27 6.89 -8.08
CA GLY A 151 14.67 7.88 -8.98
C GLY A 151 13.23 8.21 -8.63
N VAL A 152 12.44 7.20 -8.21
CA VAL A 152 11.06 7.41 -7.72
C VAL A 152 11.04 8.27 -6.46
N LEU A 153 11.96 8.04 -5.51
CA LEU A 153 12.07 8.84 -4.28
C LEU A 153 12.43 10.30 -4.59
N GLU A 154 13.44 10.53 -5.42
CA GLU A 154 13.87 11.88 -5.79
C GLU A 154 12.75 12.65 -6.53
N ASN A 155 12.10 11.99 -7.48
CA ASN A 155 10.97 12.57 -8.22
C ASN A 155 9.80 12.91 -7.27
N LEU A 156 9.51 12.05 -6.30
CA LEU A 156 8.50 12.34 -5.29
C LEU A 156 8.86 13.60 -4.49
N LEU A 157 10.09 13.70 -3.98
CA LEU A 157 10.51 14.86 -3.20
C LEU A 157 10.41 16.16 -4.01
N GLU A 158 10.83 16.13 -5.29
CA GLU A 158 10.70 17.26 -6.22
C GLU A 158 9.23 17.65 -6.44
N ASN A 159 8.33 16.68 -6.65
CA ASN A 159 6.88 16.94 -6.79
C ASN A 159 6.20 17.40 -5.49
N CYS A 160 6.83 17.14 -4.34
CA CYS A 160 6.46 17.72 -3.05
C CYS A 160 7.12 19.09 -2.82
N TYR A 161 7.59 19.77 -3.88
CA TYR A 161 8.19 21.09 -3.87
C TYR A 161 9.51 21.22 -3.08
N VAL A 162 10.21 20.11 -2.83
CA VAL A 162 11.59 20.19 -2.32
C VAL A 162 12.46 20.85 -3.40
N PRO A 163 13.21 21.92 -3.08
CA PRO A 163 14.06 22.57 -4.08
C PRO A 163 15.03 21.57 -4.72
N LYS A 164 15.12 21.58 -6.06
CA LYS A 164 15.91 20.61 -6.85
C LYS A 164 17.35 20.44 -6.36
N ALA A 165 17.99 21.52 -5.93
CA ALA A 165 19.34 21.51 -5.37
C ALA A 165 19.48 20.73 -4.04
N LYS A 166 18.38 20.53 -3.31
CA LYS A 166 18.33 19.82 -2.02
C LYS A 166 17.82 18.38 -2.14
N VAL A 167 17.17 18.01 -3.25
CA VAL A 167 16.50 16.71 -3.42
C VAL A 167 17.43 15.52 -3.15
N LYS A 168 18.62 15.51 -3.76
CA LYS A 168 19.57 14.38 -3.60
C LYS A 168 20.04 14.22 -2.16
N LYS A 169 20.45 15.33 -1.53
CA LYS A 169 20.90 15.34 -0.13
C LYS A 169 19.79 14.85 0.80
N LEU A 170 18.57 15.35 0.61
CA LEU A 170 17.42 14.93 1.42
C LEU A 170 17.10 13.44 1.21
N ALA A 171 17.17 12.94 -0.03
CA ALA A 171 17.00 11.52 -0.29
C ALA A 171 18.06 10.66 0.44
N ASP A 172 19.32 11.09 0.48
CA ASP A 172 20.38 10.43 1.24
C ASP A 172 20.08 10.42 2.76
N GLU A 173 19.63 11.56 3.31
CA GLU A 173 19.23 11.67 4.72
C GLU A 173 18.04 10.77 5.06
N VAL A 174 17.04 10.69 4.18
CA VAL A 174 15.87 9.80 4.32
C VAL A 174 16.30 8.33 4.29
N ILE A 175 17.22 7.95 3.40
CA ILE A 175 17.74 6.58 3.32
C ILE A 175 18.55 6.23 4.58
N ALA A 176 19.47 7.10 5.00
CA ALA A 176 20.26 6.88 6.21
C ALA A 176 19.37 6.74 7.45
N LEU A 177 18.32 7.57 7.55
CA LEU A 177 17.31 7.46 8.60
C LEU A 177 16.57 6.11 8.53
N SER A 178 16.22 5.65 7.33
CA SER A 178 15.54 4.38 7.13
C SER A 178 16.41 3.18 7.55
N GLU A 179 17.72 3.21 7.24
CA GLU A 179 18.68 2.20 7.67
C GLU A 179 18.80 2.16 9.20
N LYS A 180 18.89 3.33 9.85
CA LYS A 180 18.96 3.45 11.32
C LYS A 180 17.82 2.71 12.00
N HIS A 181 16.62 2.75 11.41
CA HIS A 181 15.42 2.12 11.96
C HIS A 181 15.17 0.69 11.46
N GLY A 182 16.01 0.17 10.56
CA GLY A 182 15.99 -1.22 10.10
C GLY A 182 15.16 -1.49 8.84
N LEU A 183 14.74 -0.46 8.11
CA LEU A 183 14.04 -0.63 6.83
C LEU A 183 15.01 -1.11 5.74
N ASP A 184 14.57 -2.02 4.87
CA ASP A 184 15.36 -2.41 3.70
C ASP A 184 15.34 -1.30 2.65
N VAL A 185 16.52 -0.77 2.35
CA VAL A 185 16.70 0.32 1.38
C VAL A 185 17.75 0.00 0.32
N THR A 186 17.99 -1.29 0.05
CA THR A 186 18.94 -1.75 -0.97
C THR A 186 18.69 -1.15 -2.34
N GLN A 187 17.43 -1.08 -2.77
CA GLN A 187 17.08 -0.52 -4.08
C GLN A 187 17.20 1.02 -4.17
N PHE A 188 17.53 1.67 -3.07
CA PHE A 188 17.75 3.12 -3.00
C PHE A 188 19.24 3.49 -2.93
N GLY A 189 20.14 2.49 -2.91
CA GLY A 189 21.58 2.68 -2.70
C GLY A 189 22.02 2.51 -1.24
N GLY A 190 21.13 2.08 -0.35
CA GLY A 190 21.44 1.78 1.04
C GLY A 190 21.63 0.29 1.33
N LYS A 191 21.48 -0.10 2.59
CA LYS A 191 21.71 -1.45 3.11
C LYS A 191 20.41 -2.28 3.21
N PRO A 192 20.52 -3.63 3.16
CA PRO A 192 19.39 -4.50 3.45
C PRO A 192 19.01 -4.46 4.92
N CYS A 193 17.77 -4.84 5.21
CA CYS A 193 17.35 -5.09 6.58
C CYS A 193 18.14 -6.28 7.17
N LYS A 194 18.46 -6.22 8.47
CA LYS A 194 19.31 -7.25 9.12
C LYS A 194 18.66 -8.63 9.14
N SER A 195 17.33 -8.70 9.20
CA SER A 195 16.60 -9.97 9.25
C SER A 195 16.50 -10.68 7.89
N GLY A 196 16.79 -9.98 6.79
CA GLY A 196 16.53 -10.46 5.43
C GLY A 196 15.04 -10.54 5.06
N LYS A 197 14.13 -10.07 5.93
CA LYS A 197 12.67 -10.13 5.74
C LYS A 197 12.11 -8.79 5.31
N ALA A 198 12.39 -8.40 4.06
CA ALA A 198 12.02 -7.10 3.50
C ALA A 198 10.51 -6.96 3.16
N GLY A 199 9.67 -7.92 3.51
CA GLY A 199 8.25 -7.88 3.15
C GLY A 199 7.39 -7.05 4.09
N HIS A 200 6.40 -6.39 3.49
CA HIS A 200 5.40 -5.58 4.16
C HIS A 200 4.01 -5.97 3.68
N LEU A 201 3.02 -5.76 4.55
CA LEU A 201 1.61 -5.94 4.22
C LEU A 201 0.83 -4.71 4.65
N LEU A 202 0.06 -4.14 3.73
CA LEU A 202 -0.91 -3.08 3.99
C LEU A 202 -2.31 -3.68 3.90
N GLN A 203 -3.00 -3.72 5.03
CA GLN A 203 -4.42 -4.08 5.14
C GLN A 203 -5.25 -2.81 4.94
N ILE A 204 -6.06 -2.80 3.88
CA ILE A 204 -6.83 -1.64 3.42
C ILE A 204 -8.31 -1.95 3.58
N PHE A 205 -8.99 -1.20 4.43
CA PHE A 205 -10.44 -1.24 4.60
C PHE A 205 -11.08 -0.09 3.85
N ILE A 206 -11.97 -0.39 2.93
CA ILE A 206 -12.73 0.60 2.15
C ILE A 206 -14.20 0.50 2.54
N LYS A 207 -14.85 1.65 2.82
CA LYS A 207 -16.29 1.68 3.08
C LYS A 207 -17.04 1.03 1.91
N ARG A 208 -18.01 0.16 2.21
CA ARG A 208 -18.69 -0.65 1.18
C ARG A 208 -19.27 0.16 0.01
N HIS A 209 -19.81 1.37 0.26
CA HIS A 209 -20.35 2.24 -0.78
C HIS A 209 -19.30 2.86 -1.72
N LEU A 210 -18.01 2.78 -1.38
CA LEU A 210 -16.89 3.24 -2.21
C LEU A 210 -16.23 2.11 -3.00
N VAL A 211 -16.62 0.85 -2.77
CA VAL A 211 -15.91 -0.32 -3.31
C VAL A 211 -15.89 -0.31 -4.84
N ASP A 212 -17.03 -0.17 -5.51
CA ASP A 212 -17.04 -0.16 -6.99
C ASP A 212 -16.50 1.16 -7.58
N LYS A 213 -16.40 2.21 -6.76
CA LYS A 213 -15.76 3.46 -7.17
C LYS A 213 -14.24 3.35 -7.19
N LEU A 214 -13.66 2.67 -6.19
CA LEU A 214 -12.21 2.62 -6.02
C LEU A 214 -11.60 1.31 -6.48
N CYS A 215 -12.38 0.25 -6.61
CA CYS A 215 -11.89 -1.09 -6.87
C CYS A 215 -12.61 -1.75 -8.04
N TYR A 216 -11.91 -2.66 -8.72
CA TYR A 216 -12.51 -3.65 -9.61
C TYR A 216 -11.84 -5.02 -9.40
N ALA A 217 -12.58 -6.08 -9.70
CA ALA A 217 -12.06 -7.45 -9.63
C ALA A 217 -11.14 -7.70 -10.83
N ALA A 218 -9.95 -8.25 -10.57
CA ALA A 218 -8.91 -8.39 -11.58
C ALA A 218 -8.33 -9.79 -11.63
N LYS A 219 -7.97 -10.21 -12.85
CA LYS A 219 -7.09 -11.35 -13.17
C LYS A 219 -5.61 -10.95 -12.98
N PRO A 220 -4.65 -11.91 -13.03
CA PRO A 220 -3.23 -11.59 -13.06
C PRO A 220 -2.90 -10.48 -14.07
N TYR A 221 -2.02 -9.56 -13.68
CA TYR A 221 -1.62 -8.39 -14.45
C TYR A 221 -2.72 -7.34 -14.68
N GLY A 222 -3.86 -7.44 -14.00
CA GLY A 222 -4.90 -6.39 -14.00
C GLY A 222 -6.03 -6.41 -15.04
N PRO A 223 -6.19 -7.36 -15.99
CA PRO A 223 -7.44 -7.46 -16.76
C PRO A 223 -8.65 -7.62 -15.84
N ILE A 224 -9.82 -7.16 -16.29
CA ILE A 224 -11.07 -7.33 -15.54
C ILE A 224 -11.37 -8.82 -15.36
N ASP A 225 -11.90 -9.16 -14.19
CA ASP A 225 -12.51 -10.45 -13.89
C ASP A 225 -14.04 -10.31 -13.88
N GLU A 226 -14.64 -10.47 -15.05
CA GLU A 226 -16.09 -10.27 -15.28
C GLU A 226 -16.97 -11.13 -14.35
N ASP A 227 -16.53 -12.34 -14.01
CA ASP A 227 -17.27 -13.27 -13.15
C ASP A 227 -17.42 -12.77 -11.70
N ARG A 228 -16.61 -11.78 -11.32
CA ARG A 228 -16.60 -11.15 -9.99
C ARG A 228 -17.09 -9.71 -10.00
N MET A 229 -17.56 -9.19 -11.14
CA MET A 229 -18.10 -7.84 -11.25
C MET A 229 -19.63 -7.78 -10.99
N PRO A 230 -20.15 -6.68 -10.40
CA PRO A 230 -19.40 -5.65 -9.68
C PRO A 230 -18.75 -6.24 -8.41
N ILE A 231 -17.53 -5.83 -8.11
CA ILE A 231 -16.73 -6.42 -7.03
C ILE A 231 -17.43 -6.26 -5.67
N SER A 232 -18.20 -5.19 -5.44
CA SER A 232 -18.96 -5.02 -4.21
C SER A 232 -19.98 -6.15 -3.97
N LYS A 233 -20.67 -6.60 -5.02
CA LYS A 233 -21.65 -7.71 -4.95
C LYS A 233 -20.94 -9.00 -4.57
N TRP A 234 -19.79 -9.27 -5.19
CA TRP A 234 -18.97 -10.43 -4.85
C TRP A 234 -18.45 -10.35 -3.40
N MET A 235 -17.95 -9.20 -2.96
CA MET A 235 -17.49 -8.92 -1.59
C MET A 235 -18.57 -8.99 -0.51
N ASN A 236 -19.84 -8.86 -0.91
CA ASN A 236 -20.99 -8.99 -0.02
C ASN A 236 -21.49 -10.46 0.10
N SER A 237 -20.95 -11.37 -0.71
CA SER A 237 -21.32 -12.79 -0.70
C SER A 237 -20.57 -13.60 0.38
N ASN A 238 -20.95 -14.87 0.51
CA ASN A 238 -20.25 -15.88 1.30
C ASN A 238 -19.29 -16.75 0.46
N LYS A 239 -18.87 -16.28 -0.73
CA LYS A 239 -17.88 -17.00 -1.53
C LYS A 239 -16.51 -17.01 -0.84
N SER A 240 -15.64 -17.92 -1.26
CA SER A 240 -14.24 -17.89 -0.85
C SER A 240 -13.50 -16.79 -1.58
N PHE A 241 -12.61 -16.11 -0.86
CA PHE A 241 -11.75 -15.03 -1.36
C PHE A 241 -10.27 -15.47 -1.43
N GLN A 242 -10.00 -16.77 -1.24
CA GLN A 242 -8.63 -17.31 -1.26
C GLN A 242 -7.94 -17.19 -2.60
N VAL A 243 -8.72 -17.17 -3.68
CA VAL A 243 -8.22 -16.94 -5.03
C VAL A 243 -8.91 -15.71 -5.56
N GLY A 244 -8.11 -14.81 -6.12
CA GLY A 244 -8.60 -13.61 -6.78
C GLY A 244 -7.89 -12.35 -6.31
N GLN A 245 -7.72 -11.46 -7.26
CA GLN A 245 -7.12 -10.15 -7.03
C GLN A 245 -8.13 -9.05 -7.30
N ALA A 246 -7.76 -7.85 -6.86
CA ALA A 246 -8.39 -6.62 -7.29
C ALA A 246 -7.30 -5.62 -7.65
N ARG A 247 -7.72 -4.52 -8.28
CA ARG A 247 -6.92 -3.31 -8.38
C ARG A 247 -7.68 -2.19 -7.67
N ILE A 248 -6.94 -1.34 -6.96
CA ILE A 248 -7.49 -0.19 -6.23
C ILE A 248 -6.91 1.08 -6.81
N VAL A 249 -7.73 2.08 -7.08
CA VAL A 249 -7.30 3.47 -7.30
C VAL A 249 -7.08 4.11 -5.93
N ALA A 250 -5.81 4.30 -5.55
CA ALA A 250 -5.39 4.74 -4.22
C ALA A 250 -5.43 6.26 -4.06
N HIS A 251 -6.56 6.87 -4.42
CA HIS A 251 -6.68 8.33 -4.50
C HIS A 251 -6.60 9.00 -3.11
N PRO A 252 -5.69 9.99 -2.90
CA PRO A 252 -5.48 10.64 -1.61
C PRO A 252 -6.74 11.22 -0.95
N LYS A 253 -7.68 11.71 -1.78
CA LYS A 253 -9.00 12.21 -1.35
C LYS A 253 -9.73 11.24 -0.42
N TYR A 254 -9.57 9.92 -0.64
CA TYR A 254 -10.20 8.87 0.16
C TYR A 254 -9.21 8.27 1.16
N PHE A 255 -7.96 8.02 0.73
CA PHE A 255 -6.95 7.31 1.53
C PHE A 255 -6.45 8.11 2.74
N MET A 256 -6.61 9.43 2.73
CA MET A 256 -6.28 10.29 3.88
C MET A 256 -7.47 10.46 4.84
N GLN A 257 -8.64 9.94 4.49
CA GLN A 257 -9.88 10.10 5.26
C GLN A 257 -10.23 8.81 6.00
N ALA A 258 -9.92 8.74 7.29
CA ALA A 258 -10.09 7.52 8.12
C ALA A 258 -11.55 7.02 8.26
N ASN A 259 -12.54 7.83 7.88
CA ASN A 259 -13.95 7.45 7.81
C ASN A 259 -14.35 6.84 6.45
N GLN A 260 -13.51 6.95 5.42
CA GLN A 260 -13.71 6.40 4.07
C GLN A 260 -12.78 5.22 3.79
N VAL A 261 -11.49 5.35 4.14
CA VAL A 261 -10.48 4.30 4.02
C VAL A 261 -9.69 4.21 5.33
N ARG A 262 -9.58 3.01 5.90
CA ARG A 262 -8.72 2.72 7.06
C ARG A 262 -7.61 1.78 6.66
N MET A 263 -6.40 2.07 7.10
CA MET A 263 -5.25 1.27 6.75
C MET A 263 -4.48 0.84 8.00
N HIS A 264 -3.94 -0.37 7.94
CA HIS A 264 -3.03 -0.92 8.92
C HIS A 264 -1.86 -1.56 8.19
N CYS A 265 -0.64 -1.32 8.63
CA CYS A 265 0.55 -1.88 8.00
C CYS A 265 1.36 -2.70 9.00
N ALA A 266 2.06 -3.72 8.51
CA ALA A 266 3.05 -4.47 9.25
C ALA A 266 4.29 -4.69 8.38
N SER A 267 5.44 -4.81 9.04
CA SER A 267 6.71 -5.24 8.45
C SER A 267 7.05 -6.63 8.96
N ALA A 268 7.58 -7.49 8.10
CA ALA A 268 8.10 -8.80 8.50
C ALA A 268 9.45 -8.70 9.21
N ASP A 269 10.17 -7.60 9.04
CA ASP A 269 11.32 -7.26 9.87
C ASP A 269 10.83 -6.74 11.24
N PRO A 270 11.14 -7.43 12.36
CA PRO A 270 10.67 -7.05 13.69
C PRO A 270 11.30 -5.75 14.22
N THR A 271 12.53 -5.43 13.79
CA THR A 271 13.21 -4.21 14.20
C THR A 271 12.51 -3.00 13.59
N PHE A 272 12.30 -2.99 12.28
CA PHE A 272 11.57 -1.89 11.63
C PHE A 272 10.12 -1.83 12.09
N HIS A 273 9.42 -2.97 12.23
CA HIS A 273 8.03 -2.95 12.69
C HIS A 273 7.92 -2.25 14.05
N LYS A 274 8.77 -2.60 15.02
CA LYS A 274 8.83 -1.96 16.34
C LYS A 274 9.18 -0.47 16.25
N ASN A 275 10.16 -0.12 15.41
CA ASN A 275 10.71 1.23 15.32
C ASN A 275 9.90 2.17 14.41
N ARG A 276 8.95 1.65 13.63
CA ARG A 276 8.23 2.41 12.58
C ARG A 276 7.65 3.73 13.09
N GLN A 277 7.10 3.75 14.31
CA GLN A 277 6.53 4.97 14.86
C GLN A 277 7.60 6.05 15.08
N VAL A 278 8.71 5.70 15.72
CA VAL A 278 9.82 6.63 15.97
C VAL A 278 10.46 7.07 14.65
N PHE A 279 10.61 6.15 13.69
CA PHE A 279 11.03 6.46 12.33
C PHE A 279 10.13 7.51 11.68
N GLN A 280 8.81 7.36 11.77
CA GLN A 280 7.86 8.34 11.23
C GLN A 280 7.98 9.71 11.91
N GLU A 281 8.17 9.74 13.23
CA GLU A 281 8.37 10.99 13.99
C GLU A 281 9.64 11.73 13.52
N GLU A 282 10.77 11.01 13.41
CA GLU A 282 12.04 11.57 12.92
C GLU A 282 11.94 11.99 11.43
N LEU A 283 11.23 11.21 10.60
CA LEU A 283 11.03 11.53 9.18
C LEU A 283 10.15 12.78 9.00
N ILE A 284 9.12 12.95 9.82
CA ILE A 284 8.29 14.16 9.85
C ILE A 284 9.13 15.37 10.24
N GLN A 285 10.00 15.24 11.24
CA GLN A 285 10.90 16.32 11.65
C GLN A 285 11.85 16.70 10.51
N LEU A 286 12.46 15.69 9.86
CA LEU A 286 13.37 15.87 8.74
C LEU A 286 12.71 16.64 7.58
N LEU A 287 11.53 16.18 7.15
CA LEU A 287 10.78 16.79 6.06
C LEU A 287 10.17 18.15 6.46
N GLY A 288 9.77 18.30 7.72
CA GLY A 288 9.14 19.51 8.26
C GLY A 288 10.04 20.73 8.22
N MET A 289 11.37 20.56 8.30
CA MET A 289 12.32 21.67 8.15
C MET A 289 12.28 22.31 6.75
N ILE A 290 11.82 21.57 5.74
CA ILE A 290 11.71 22.03 4.36
C ILE A 290 10.24 22.36 4.05
N LEU A 291 9.35 21.39 4.24
CA LEU A 291 7.94 21.49 3.86
C LEU A 291 7.08 22.31 4.84
N GLY A 292 7.60 22.61 6.04
CA GLY A 292 6.89 23.40 7.05
C GLY A 292 6.86 24.90 6.77
N GLN A 293 7.60 25.38 5.77
CA GLN A 293 7.62 26.81 5.41
C GLN A 293 6.22 27.24 4.92
N PRO A 294 5.63 28.33 5.45
CA PRO A 294 4.27 28.76 5.11
C PRO A 294 4.03 28.90 3.60
N GLU A 295 4.99 29.46 2.87
CA GLU A 295 4.93 29.64 1.41
C GLU A 295 4.80 28.31 0.65
N LEU A 296 5.56 27.29 1.07
CA LEU A 296 5.49 25.95 0.47
C LEU A 296 4.19 25.24 0.82
N ARG A 297 3.64 25.48 2.01
CA ARG A 297 2.34 24.93 2.42
C ARG A 297 1.20 25.53 1.61
N GLU A 298 1.24 26.84 1.35
CA GLU A 298 0.27 27.54 0.51
C GLU A 298 0.33 27.03 -0.92
N LYS A 299 1.52 26.94 -1.51
CA LYS A 299 1.72 26.39 -2.86
C LYS A 299 1.29 24.93 -2.98
N ALA A 300 1.44 24.14 -1.91
CA ALA A 300 0.99 22.74 -1.89
C ALA A 300 -0.53 22.59 -1.71
N ALA A 301 -1.23 23.64 -1.29
CA ALA A 301 -2.68 23.66 -1.10
C ALA A 301 -3.46 24.14 -2.34
N THR A 302 -2.78 24.78 -3.30
CA THR A 302 -3.34 25.27 -4.58
C THR A 302 -3.06 24.30 -5.72
#